data_AF-A7ZGI4-F1
#
_entry.id   AF-A7ZGI4-F1
#
_cell.length_a   1.000
_cell.length_b   1.000
_cell.length_c   1.000
_cell.angle_alpha   90.00
_cell.angle_beta   90.00
_cell.angle_gamma   90.00
#
_symmetry.space_group_name_H-M   'P 1'
#
loop_
_entity.id
_entity.type
_entity.pdbx_description
1 polymer ?
#
loop_
_entity_poly.entity_id
_entity_poly.type
_entity_poly.pdbx_seq_one_letter_code
_entity_poly.pdbx_strand_id
1 'polypeptide(L)'
;MEKLFKVALASALMLSGAFANDLLSKATNGAADNNSVGVKTLNSLDLEQVNGGYSIKIYNLSKTQNFSQAVALVNFSPYERDNKVSCGLNMPDGCSGGYYAKSNFQEVMNQVNYSNDEYLGVVATKVNKPYGFGSIPQYSYSVAAFKNVNGQLMRLKTITNKPYIANELINSKAVRNQLTMSLGF
;
A
#
# COMPACT_ATOMS: atom_id res chain seq x y z
N MET A 1 -21.73 -36.79 -24.81
CA MET A 1 -20.67 -35.78 -25.03
C MET A 1 -20.76 -34.60 -24.06
N GLU A 2 -21.94 -34.02 -23.78
CA GLU A 2 -22.05 -32.84 -22.89
C GLU A 2 -21.57 -33.04 -21.45
N LYS A 3 -21.78 -34.23 -20.86
CA LYS A 3 -21.35 -34.53 -19.48
C LYS A 3 -19.82 -34.59 -19.34
N LEU A 4 -19.13 -35.06 -20.39
CA LEU A 4 -17.66 -35.12 -20.42
C LEU A 4 -17.04 -33.73 -20.63
N PHE A 5 -17.68 -32.87 -21.42
CA PHE A 5 -17.26 -31.48 -21.59
C PHE A 5 -17.37 -30.67 -20.29
N LYS A 6 -18.47 -30.86 -19.53
CA LYS A 6 -18.67 -30.19 -18.23
C LYS A 6 -17.64 -30.65 -17.18
N VAL A 7 -17.27 -31.93 -17.19
CA VAL A 7 -16.24 -32.48 -16.27
C VAL A 7 -14.84 -32.04 -16.68
N ALA A 8 -14.54 -31.98 -17.98
CA ALA A 8 -13.25 -31.47 -18.50
C ALA A 8 -13.08 -29.96 -18.24
N LEU A 9 -14.15 -29.18 -18.39
CA LEU A 9 -14.16 -27.75 -18.08
C LEU A 9 -13.97 -27.51 -16.58
N ALA A 10 -14.68 -28.26 -15.74
CA ALA A 10 -14.53 -28.16 -14.28
C ALA A 10 -13.12 -28.55 -13.81
N SER A 11 -12.52 -29.60 -14.37
CA SER A 11 -11.14 -30.01 -14.03
C SER A 11 -10.09 -29.03 -14.57
N ALA A 12 -10.30 -28.42 -15.74
CA ALA A 12 -9.45 -27.33 -16.24
C ALA A 12 -9.56 -26.05 -15.38
N LEU A 13 -10.74 -25.71 -14.86
CA LEU A 13 -10.96 -24.60 -13.92
C LEU A 13 -10.30 -24.84 -12.55
N MET A 14 -10.28 -26.08 -12.06
CA MET A 14 -9.61 -26.41 -10.79
C MET A 14 -8.08 -26.42 -10.88
N LEU A 15 -7.52 -26.76 -12.05
CA LEU A 15 -6.07 -26.71 -12.30
C LEU A 15 -5.54 -25.30 -12.58
N SER A 16 -6.43 -24.32 -12.79
CA SER A 16 -6.12 -22.95 -13.19
C SER A 16 -6.53 -21.94 -12.11
N GLY A 17 -6.41 -22.28 -10.82
CA GLY A 17 -6.80 -21.40 -9.70
C GLY A 17 -6.26 -19.96 -9.77
N ALA A 18 -5.14 -19.72 -10.46
CA ALA A 18 -4.61 -18.38 -10.74
C ALA A 18 -5.35 -17.60 -11.86
N PHE A 19 -6.01 -18.29 -12.80
CA PHE A 19 -6.78 -17.72 -13.92
C PHE A 19 -8.28 -17.59 -13.64
N ALA A 20 -8.81 -18.37 -12.69
CA ALA A 20 -10.22 -18.29 -12.30
C ALA A 20 -10.55 -16.95 -11.63
N ASN A 21 -9.63 -16.42 -10.80
CA ASN A 21 -9.77 -15.10 -10.22
C ASN A 21 -9.80 -14.00 -11.29
N ASP A 22 -8.92 -14.07 -12.30
CA ASP A 22 -8.84 -13.06 -13.38
C ASP A 22 -10.09 -13.11 -14.29
N LEU A 23 -10.64 -14.29 -14.53
CA LEU A 23 -11.88 -14.47 -15.31
C LEU A 23 -13.13 -14.02 -14.54
N LEU A 24 -13.24 -14.35 -13.24
CA LEU A 24 -14.32 -13.85 -12.38
C LEU A 24 -14.21 -12.32 -12.19
N SER A 25 -13.00 -11.79 -12.06
CA SER A 25 -12.74 -10.34 -11.98
C SER A 25 -13.22 -9.62 -13.25
N LYS A 26 -12.89 -10.15 -14.44
CA LYS A 26 -13.41 -9.64 -15.72
C LYS A 26 -14.92 -9.78 -15.87
N ALA A 27 -15.51 -10.90 -15.44
CA ALA A 27 -16.96 -11.13 -15.54
C ALA A 27 -17.77 -10.25 -14.57
N THR A 28 -17.17 -9.82 -13.46
CA THR A 28 -17.84 -9.05 -12.40
C THR A 28 -17.44 -7.57 -12.39
N ASN A 29 -16.69 -7.08 -13.38
CA ASN A 29 -16.07 -5.75 -13.36
C ASN A 29 -15.31 -5.47 -12.05
N GLY A 30 -14.63 -6.49 -11.51
CA GLY A 30 -13.86 -6.39 -10.27
C GLY A 30 -14.67 -6.45 -8.98
N ALA A 31 -15.99 -6.75 -9.01
CA ALA A 31 -16.81 -6.81 -7.80
C ALA A 31 -16.53 -8.05 -6.92
N ALA A 32 -16.01 -9.14 -7.49
CA ALA A 32 -15.69 -10.38 -6.78
C ALA A 32 -14.22 -10.48 -6.33
N ASP A 33 -13.35 -9.59 -6.81
CA ASP A 33 -12.00 -9.50 -6.26
C ASP A 33 -12.07 -8.73 -4.94
N ASN A 34 -11.40 -9.25 -3.91
CA ASN A 34 -11.16 -8.50 -2.66
C ASN A 34 -10.28 -7.24 -2.85
N ASN A 35 -9.98 -6.89 -4.10
CA ASN A 35 -9.37 -5.65 -4.49
C ASN A 35 -10.41 -4.53 -4.43
N SER A 36 -10.08 -3.48 -3.69
CA SER A 36 -10.89 -2.27 -3.62
C SER A 36 -11.27 -1.80 -5.03
N VAL A 37 -12.53 -1.36 -5.22
CA VAL A 37 -12.98 -0.70 -6.47
C VAL A 37 -11.92 0.31 -6.90
N GLY A 38 -11.39 0.15 -8.13
CA GLY A 38 -10.31 0.96 -8.69
C GLY A 38 -8.90 0.35 -8.65
N VAL A 39 -8.70 -0.86 -8.11
CA VAL A 39 -7.37 -1.51 -8.05
C VAL A 39 -7.28 -2.65 -9.08
N LYS A 40 -6.43 -2.49 -10.10
CA LYS A 40 -6.11 -3.54 -11.09
C LYS A 40 -4.92 -4.37 -10.61
N THR A 41 -5.07 -5.69 -10.54
CA THR A 41 -3.90 -6.60 -10.46
C THR A 41 -3.21 -6.60 -11.81
N LEU A 42 -1.93 -6.22 -11.84
CA LEU A 42 -1.14 -6.17 -13.07
C LEU A 42 -0.53 -7.55 -13.35
N ASN A 43 -0.61 -8.01 -14.59
CA ASN A 43 0.16 -9.17 -15.05
C ASN A 43 1.61 -8.74 -15.41
N SER A 44 2.48 -9.68 -15.76
CA SER A 44 3.90 -9.39 -16.06
C SER A 44 4.08 -8.36 -17.19
N LEU A 45 3.24 -8.39 -18.22
CA LEU A 45 3.30 -7.45 -19.35
C LEU A 45 2.78 -6.07 -18.98
N ASP A 46 1.80 -6.00 -18.07
CA ASP A 46 1.31 -4.74 -17.52
C ASP A 46 2.37 -4.08 -16.62
N LEU A 47 3.09 -4.88 -15.82
CA LEU A 47 4.17 -4.40 -14.94
C LEU A 47 5.33 -3.78 -15.72
N GLU A 48 5.68 -4.37 -16.87
CA GLU A 48 6.70 -3.84 -17.78
C GLU A 48 6.35 -2.46 -18.37
N GLN A 49 5.07 -2.09 -18.36
CA GLN A 49 4.59 -0.80 -18.86
C GLN A 49 4.45 0.26 -17.75
N VAL A 50 4.62 -0.10 -16.47
CA VAL A 50 4.54 0.85 -15.36
C VAL A 50 5.86 1.62 -15.24
N ASN A 51 5.89 2.80 -15.83
CA ASN A 51 7.07 3.67 -15.83
C ASN A 51 7.14 4.67 -14.65
N GLY A 52 6.17 4.66 -13.72
CA GLY A 52 6.09 5.67 -12.66
C GLY A 52 5.19 5.30 -11.48
N GLY A 53 5.08 6.23 -10.53
CA GLY A 53 4.38 6.03 -9.25
C GLY A 53 5.28 5.50 -8.15
N TYR A 54 4.78 5.49 -6.91
CA TYR A 54 5.53 5.06 -5.75
C TYR A 54 5.13 3.66 -5.30
N SER A 55 6.11 2.93 -4.80
CA SER A 55 5.92 1.64 -4.13
C SER A 55 5.79 1.83 -2.62
N ILE A 56 5.10 0.90 -1.97
CA ILE A 56 4.94 0.87 -0.52
C ILE A 56 5.61 -0.39 0.00
N LYS A 57 6.49 -0.24 0.98
CA LYS A 57 7.09 -1.37 1.71
C LYS A 57 6.64 -1.36 3.16
N ILE A 58 6.09 -2.47 3.62
CA ILE A 58 5.62 -2.60 5.00
C ILE A 58 6.70 -3.24 5.87
N TYR A 59 6.94 -2.62 7.02
CA TYR A 59 7.86 -3.11 8.05
C TYR A 59 7.13 -3.22 9.38
N ASN A 60 7.38 -4.32 10.08
CA ASN A 60 7.00 -4.45 11.49
C ASN A 60 8.01 -3.71 12.35
N LEU A 61 7.56 -2.78 13.18
CA LEU A 61 8.42 -1.99 14.07
C LEU A 61 8.54 -2.63 15.45
N SER A 62 7.41 -2.96 16.06
CA SER A 62 7.37 -3.54 17.39
C SER A 62 6.11 -4.36 17.60
N LYS A 63 6.21 -5.46 18.34
CA LYS A 63 5.08 -6.33 18.66
C LYS A 63 5.24 -6.88 20.07
N THR A 64 4.25 -6.62 20.90
CA THR A 64 4.08 -7.13 22.27
C THR A 64 2.64 -7.63 22.43
N GLN A 65 2.28 -8.16 23.60
CA GLN A 65 0.92 -8.64 23.85
C GLN A 65 -0.14 -7.53 23.77
N ASN A 66 0.19 -6.29 24.15
CA ASN A 66 -0.77 -5.18 24.23
C ASN A 66 -0.50 -4.04 23.25
N PHE A 67 0.58 -4.12 22.48
CA PHE A 67 1.02 -3.07 21.58
C PHE A 67 1.64 -3.69 20.35
N SER A 68 1.18 -3.30 19.16
CA SER A 68 1.87 -3.59 17.91
C SER A 68 1.93 -2.34 17.03
N GLN A 69 3.01 -2.24 16.26
CA GLN A 69 3.24 -1.14 15.36
C GLN A 69 3.87 -1.62 14.06
N ALA A 70 3.33 -1.13 12.95
CA ALA A 70 3.84 -1.37 11.61
C ALA A 70 3.91 -0.05 10.85
N VAL A 71 4.81 0.04 9.88
CA VAL A 71 4.98 1.22 9.03
C VAL A 71 4.94 0.85 7.57
N ALA A 72 4.23 1.65 6.78
CA ALA A 72 4.24 1.64 5.33
C ALA A 72 5.19 2.76 4.86
N LEU A 73 6.38 2.39 4.38
CA LEU A 73 7.34 3.34 3.80
C LEU A 73 7.03 3.59 2.33
N VAL A 74 7.05 4.86 1.95
CA VAL A 74 6.88 5.30 0.56
C VAL A 74 8.23 5.30 -0.14
N ASN A 75 8.31 4.64 -1.28
CA ASN A 75 9.50 4.62 -2.12
C ASN A 75 9.15 4.99 -3.55
N PHE A 76 9.48 6.22 -3.93
CA PHE A 76 9.24 6.78 -5.27
C PHE A 76 10.04 6.03 -6.33
N SER A 77 9.45 5.88 -7.51
CA SER A 77 10.15 5.34 -8.68
C SER A 77 11.27 6.30 -9.14
N PRO A 78 12.27 5.82 -9.89
CA PRO A 78 13.27 6.68 -10.51
C PRO A 78 12.64 7.82 -11.31
N TYR A 79 11.57 7.54 -12.07
CA TYR A 79 10.83 8.54 -12.83
C TYR A 79 10.31 9.70 -11.97
N GLU A 80 9.65 9.41 -10.85
CA GLU A 80 9.14 10.44 -9.94
C GLU A 80 10.25 11.28 -9.32
N ARG A 81 11.38 10.65 -8.99
CA ARG A 81 12.56 11.33 -8.44
C ARG A 81 13.22 12.26 -9.45
N ASP A 82 13.41 11.79 -10.68
CA ASP A 82 14.08 12.53 -11.74
C ASP A 82 13.22 13.71 -12.23
N ASN A 83 11.91 13.49 -12.34
CA ASN A 83 10.96 14.50 -12.79
C ASN A 83 10.40 15.37 -11.65
N LYS A 84 10.71 15.04 -10.39
CA LYS A 84 10.25 15.74 -9.17
C LYS A 84 8.72 15.88 -9.12
N VAL A 85 8.04 14.78 -9.39
CA VAL A 85 6.57 14.67 -9.44
C VAL A 85 6.14 13.43 -8.70
N SER A 86 4.90 13.40 -8.19
CA SER A 86 4.28 12.16 -7.74
C SER A 86 2.85 12.05 -8.24
N CYS A 87 2.54 10.89 -8.79
CA CYS A 87 1.25 10.59 -9.42
C CYS A 87 0.18 10.16 -8.40
N GLY A 88 0.51 10.02 -7.10
CA GLY A 88 -0.45 9.45 -6.15
C GLY A 88 -0.82 7.99 -6.45
N LEU A 89 -1.82 7.46 -5.74
CA LEU A 89 -2.57 6.27 -6.15
C LEU A 89 -3.73 6.71 -7.06
N ASN A 90 -4.03 5.91 -8.08
CA ASN A 90 -5.20 6.11 -8.96
C ASN A 90 -5.25 7.44 -9.75
N MET A 91 -4.12 8.09 -10.08
CA MET A 91 -4.14 9.09 -11.17
C MET A 91 -3.94 8.37 -12.52
N PRO A 92 -4.98 8.32 -13.38
CA PRO A 92 -4.90 7.58 -14.64
C PRO A 92 -4.04 8.30 -15.69
N ASP A 93 -3.94 9.63 -15.66
CA ASP A 93 -3.23 10.41 -16.69
C ASP A 93 -2.57 11.67 -16.11
N GLY A 94 -1.40 12.05 -16.65
CA GLY A 94 -0.85 13.40 -16.45
C GLY A 94 0.27 13.54 -15.40
N CYS A 95 1.01 12.48 -15.09
CA CYS A 95 2.22 12.61 -14.26
C CYS A 95 3.33 13.46 -14.94
N SER A 96 3.12 13.83 -16.20
CA SER A 96 3.90 14.79 -16.99
C SER A 96 3.77 16.24 -16.45
N GLY A 97 4.29 16.48 -15.25
CA GLY A 97 4.66 17.83 -14.81
C GLY A 97 3.52 18.78 -14.39
N GLY A 98 2.30 18.29 -14.22
CA GLY A 98 1.17 19.07 -13.70
C GLY A 98 1.47 19.68 -12.32
N TYR A 99 0.89 20.86 -12.04
CA TYR A 99 1.11 21.62 -10.80
C TYR A 99 0.91 20.77 -9.54
N TYR A 100 -0.16 19.97 -9.49
CA TYR A 100 -0.48 19.10 -8.36
C TYR A 100 0.54 17.98 -8.15
N ALA A 101 1.01 17.33 -9.22
CA ALA A 101 1.99 16.25 -9.11
C ALA A 101 3.33 16.76 -8.55
N LYS A 102 3.76 17.96 -8.96
CA LYS A 102 4.94 18.64 -8.41
C LYS A 102 4.71 19.05 -6.96
N SER A 103 3.55 19.63 -6.64
CA SER A 103 3.19 20.04 -5.28
C SER A 103 3.21 18.84 -4.32
N ASN A 104 2.55 17.74 -4.69
CA ASN A 104 2.49 16.52 -3.89
C ASN A 104 3.89 15.95 -3.59
N PHE A 105 4.77 15.92 -4.60
CA PHE A 105 6.15 15.49 -4.41
C PHE A 105 6.92 16.44 -3.49
N GLN A 106 6.79 17.75 -3.70
CA GLN A 106 7.44 18.77 -2.88
C GLN A 106 6.97 18.72 -1.42
N GLU A 107 5.68 18.50 -1.16
CA GLU A 107 5.17 18.32 0.20
C GLU A 107 5.88 17.20 0.94
N VAL A 108 6.16 16.08 0.25
CA VAL A 108 6.93 14.98 0.85
C VAL A 108 8.39 15.38 1.04
N MET A 109 9.03 15.95 0.02
CA MET A 109 10.44 16.35 0.09
C MET A 109 10.73 17.47 1.10
N ASN A 110 9.72 18.27 1.47
CA ASN A 110 9.80 19.24 2.55
C ASN A 110 9.83 18.57 3.94
N GLN A 111 9.39 17.32 4.04
CA GLN A 111 9.37 16.57 5.30
C GLN A 111 10.56 15.61 5.43
N VAL A 112 11.03 15.01 4.33
CA VAL A 112 12.05 13.96 4.32
C VAL A 112 13.05 14.15 3.18
N ASN A 113 14.30 13.73 3.40
CA ASN A 113 15.34 13.77 2.37
C ASN A 113 15.67 12.37 1.82
N TYR A 114 15.09 12.02 0.68
CA TYR A 114 15.35 10.74 0.00
C TYR A 114 16.80 10.56 -0.46
N SER A 115 17.56 11.64 -0.64
CA SER A 115 19.00 11.56 -0.95
C SER A 115 19.86 11.21 0.27
N ASN A 116 19.30 11.30 1.47
CA ASN A 116 19.93 10.92 2.74
C ASN A 116 19.34 9.62 3.32
N ASP A 117 18.69 8.80 2.48
CA ASP A 117 17.97 7.59 2.86
C ASP A 117 16.86 7.83 3.91
N GLU A 118 16.21 8.99 3.85
CA GLU A 118 15.05 9.31 4.67
C GLU A 118 13.76 9.14 3.87
N TYR A 119 12.83 8.41 4.45
CA TYR A 119 11.59 8.01 3.81
C TYR A 119 10.39 8.50 4.59
N LEU A 120 9.34 8.87 3.87
CA LEU A 120 8.03 9.11 4.44
C LEU A 120 7.40 7.77 4.85
N GLY A 121 6.92 7.67 6.08
CA GLY A 121 6.26 6.48 6.60
C GLY A 121 4.90 6.78 7.22
N VAL A 122 3.88 5.99 6.84
CA VAL A 122 2.61 5.94 7.57
C VAL A 122 2.69 4.84 8.60
N VAL A 123 2.50 5.19 9.87
CA VAL A 123 2.64 4.27 10.99
C VAL A 123 1.27 3.92 11.53
N ALA A 124 0.94 2.64 11.46
CA ALA A 124 -0.23 2.07 12.11
C ALA A 124 0.16 1.53 13.49
N THR A 125 -0.62 1.87 14.51
CA THR A 125 -0.41 1.39 15.87
C THR A 125 -1.70 0.77 16.40
N LYS A 126 -1.60 -0.45 16.92
CA LYS A 126 -2.66 -1.15 17.65
C LYS A 126 -2.29 -1.21 19.12
N VAL A 127 -3.20 -0.76 19.98
CA VAL A 127 -3.07 -0.85 21.45
C VAL A 127 -4.27 -1.58 22.02
N ASN A 128 -4.05 -2.65 22.77
CA ASN A 128 -5.11 -3.34 23.50
C ASN A 128 -5.32 -2.63 24.84
N LYS A 129 -6.40 -1.84 24.94
CA LYS A 129 -6.73 -1.18 26.21
C LYS A 129 -7.55 -2.12 27.09
N PRO A 130 -7.21 -2.29 28.37
CA PRO A 130 -7.99 -3.10 29.29
C PRO A 130 -9.38 -2.48 29.47
N TYR A 131 -10.42 -3.31 29.43
CA TYR A 131 -11.80 -2.90 29.64
C TYR A 131 -12.59 -4.02 30.34
N GLY A 132 -13.02 -3.77 31.58
CA GLY A 132 -13.85 -4.68 32.38
C GLY A 132 -13.24 -6.06 32.61
N PHE A 133 -13.50 -6.99 31.70
CA PHE A 133 -13.06 -8.39 31.72
C PHE A 133 -12.27 -8.81 30.47
N GLY A 134 -11.80 -7.84 29.67
CA GLY A 134 -11.07 -8.11 28.43
C GLY A 134 -10.24 -6.92 27.96
N SER A 135 -9.87 -6.92 26.68
CA SER A 135 -9.20 -5.79 26.05
C SER A 135 -9.85 -5.43 24.74
N ILE A 136 -9.92 -4.13 24.45
CA ILE A 136 -10.46 -3.60 23.19
C ILE A 136 -9.28 -3.06 22.37
N PRO A 137 -9.06 -3.56 21.15
CA PRO A 137 -8.00 -3.07 20.29
C PRO A 137 -8.37 -1.68 19.76
N GLN A 138 -7.48 -0.70 19.97
CA GLN A 138 -7.58 0.64 19.40
C GLN A 138 -6.51 0.83 18.32
N TYR A 139 -6.95 1.28 17.16
CA TYR A 139 -6.08 1.53 16.00
C TYR A 139 -5.89 3.03 15.81
N SER A 140 -4.66 3.44 15.53
CA SER A 140 -4.32 4.82 15.22
C SER A 140 -3.29 4.89 14.12
N TYR A 141 -3.33 5.99 13.36
CA TYR A 141 -2.41 6.25 12.26
C TYR A 141 -1.68 7.57 12.49
N SER A 142 -0.36 7.55 12.33
CA SER A 142 0.50 8.72 12.37
C SER A 142 1.42 8.74 11.16
N VAL A 143 2.04 9.88 10.88
CA VAL A 143 2.99 10.05 9.78
C VAL A 143 4.32 10.44 10.38
N ALA A 144 5.41 9.86 9.88
CA ALA A 144 6.74 10.12 10.40
C ALA A 144 7.81 9.95 9.32
N ALA A 145 8.96 10.58 9.55
CA ALA A 145 10.18 10.37 8.78
C ALA A 145 10.93 9.17 9.36
N PHE A 146 11.45 8.31 8.47
CA PHE A 146 12.23 7.14 8.86
C PHE A 146 13.54 7.09 8.10
N LYS A 147 14.56 6.52 8.73
CA LYS A 147 15.84 6.23 8.10
C LYS A 147 16.33 4.87 8.52
N ASN A 148 16.98 4.16 7.59
CA ASN A 148 17.68 2.94 7.93
C ASN A 148 19.06 3.31 8.51
N VAL A 149 19.28 2.95 9.77
CA VAL A 149 20.56 3.13 10.46
C VAL A 149 21.05 1.75 10.85
N ASN A 150 22.16 1.31 10.24
CA ASN A 150 22.80 0.01 10.51
C ASN A 150 21.85 -1.20 10.36
N GLY A 151 20.95 -1.18 9.38
CA GLY A 151 19.98 -2.25 9.13
C GLY A 151 18.70 -2.14 9.96
N GLN A 152 18.62 -1.19 10.88
CA GLN A 152 17.44 -0.93 11.70
C GLN A 152 16.68 0.30 11.19
N LEU A 153 15.38 0.13 10.96
CA LEU A 153 14.51 1.24 10.58
C LEU A 153 14.18 2.10 11.81
N MET A 154 14.74 3.31 11.86
CA MET A 154 14.57 4.25 12.96
C MET A 154 13.62 5.38 12.58
N ARG A 155 12.73 5.75 13.50
CA ARG A 155 11.90 6.95 13.38
C ARG A 155 12.73 8.18 13.73
N LEU A 156 12.80 9.15 12.81
CA LEU A 156 13.53 10.40 13.00
C LEU A 156 12.67 11.49 13.65
N LYS A 157 11.47 11.71 13.10
CA LYS A 157 10.53 12.73 13.59
C LYS A 157 9.09 12.38 13.21
N THR A 158 8.16 12.86 14.01
CA THR A 158 6.73 12.82 13.66
C THR A 158 6.41 13.99 12.73
N ILE A 159 5.58 13.74 11.72
CA ILE A 159 5.15 14.74 10.74
C ILE A 159 3.69 15.10 11.05
N THR A 160 3.47 16.34 11.49
CA THR A 160 2.13 16.83 11.83
C THR A 160 1.38 17.37 10.62
N ASN A 161 2.07 18.10 9.74
CA ASN A 161 1.51 18.53 8.45
C ASN A 161 1.61 17.36 7.46
N LYS A 162 0.56 16.56 7.38
CA LYS A 162 0.53 15.32 6.59
C LYS A 162 0.53 15.67 5.10
N PRO A 163 1.57 15.28 4.33
CA PRO A 163 1.55 15.42 2.88
C PRO A 163 0.35 14.70 2.28
N TYR A 164 -0.13 15.15 1.12
CA TYR A 164 -1.25 14.53 0.41
C TYR A 164 -1.10 13.00 0.31
N ILE A 165 0.07 12.53 -0.09
CA ILE A 165 0.40 11.10 -0.23
C ILE A 165 0.21 10.33 1.09
N ALA A 166 0.60 10.90 2.23
CA ALA A 166 0.40 10.24 3.51
C ALA A 166 -1.10 10.13 3.86
N ASN A 167 -1.88 11.16 3.56
CA ASN A 167 -3.32 11.14 3.79
C ASN A 167 -4.03 10.13 2.86
N GLU A 168 -3.63 10.08 1.60
CA GLU A 168 -4.07 9.08 0.63
C GLU A 168 -3.81 7.65 1.12
N LEU A 169 -2.60 7.37 1.61
CA LEU A 169 -2.23 6.06 2.16
C LEU A 169 -3.05 5.67 3.39
N ILE A 170 -3.31 6.62 4.31
CA ILE A 170 -4.14 6.39 5.49
C ILE A 170 -5.59 6.08 5.09
N ASN A 171 -6.09 6.69 4.02
CA ASN A 171 -7.46 6.49 3.55
C ASN A 171 -7.61 5.29 2.60
N SER A 172 -6.51 4.80 2.03
CA SER A 172 -6.49 3.62 1.16
C SER A 172 -6.86 2.35 1.93
N LYS A 173 -7.97 1.71 1.53
CA LYS A 173 -8.41 0.43 2.11
C LYS A 173 -7.35 -0.66 1.95
N ALA A 174 -6.67 -0.70 0.80
CA ALA A 174 -5.64 -1.70 0.53
C ALA A 174 -4.46 -1.56 1.50
N VAL A 175 -3.94 -0.34 1.68
CA VAL A 175 -2.80 -0.07 2.57
C VAL A 175 -3.18 -0.31 4.02
N ARG A 176 -4.37 0.16 4.45
CA ARG A 176 -4.87 -0.12 5.79
C ARG A 176 -4.99 -1.61 6.07
N ASN A 177 -5.53 -2.39 5.13
CA ASN A 177 -5.66 -3.83 5.29
C ASN A 177 -4.30 -4.50 5.47
N GLN A 178 -3.32 -4.16 4.63
CA GLN A 178 -1.98 -4.73 4.75
C GLN A 178 -1.29 -4.33 6.07
N LEU A 179 -1.40 -3.07 6.50
CA LEU A 179 -0.89 -2.63 7.81
C LEU A 179 -1.58 -3.36 8.96
N THR A 180 -2.89 -3.54 8.86
CA THR A 180 -3.74 -4.23 9.85
C THR A 180 -3.34 -5.70 9.97
N MET A 181 -3.09 -6.40 8.86
CA MET A 181 -2.53 -7.77 8.85
C MET A 181 -1.16 -7.82 9.55
N SER A 182 -0.30 -6.84 9.29
CA SER A 182 1.03 -6.75 9.90
C SER A 182 0.98 -6.59 11.43
N LEU A 183 -0.05 -5.92 11.94
CA LEU A 183 -0.26 -5.70 13.38
C LEU A 183 -0.66 -6.97 14.15
N GLY A 184 -0.96 -8.07 13.46
CA GLY A 184 -1.40 -9.33 14.05
C GLY A 184 -2.87 -9.29 14.44
N PHE A 185 -3.65 -10.10 13.74
CA PHE A 185 -4.95 -10.60 14.15
C PHE A 185 -4.82 -12.08 14.44
#